data_AF-A0A651F7Y1-F1
#
_entry.id   AF-A0A651F7Y1-F1
#
_cell.length_a   1.000
_cell.length_b   1.000
_cell.length_c   1.000
_cell.angle_alpha   90.00
_cell.angle_beta   90.00
_cell.angle_gamma   90.00
#
_symmetry.space_group_name_H-M   'P 1'
#
loop_
_entity.id
_entity.type
_entity.pdbx_description
1 polymer ?
#
loop_
_entity_poly.entity_id
_entity_poly.type
_entity_poly.pdbx_seq_one_letter_code
_entity_poly.pdbx_strand_id
1 'polypeptide(L)'
;SLTKLVEQAQSIAQTARDIVGSIQPPADATDLTAEEVSALQATKEELDTLADDFNQIMEQIDQLARDSGYRGTNLLNGANLTIQFNESDTSQLEIEGITFDSVGLGFAAADVVFFSTTGGAEAVIDVPGGTDPSTTDVNLGVSLGNIETALDEAKSALNSLRSQARTFGGNMATIQVREEFTKGLINTLKEGADKLTLADINEEGAKLLSLQTAQQLGITSLALASQAQQSVLRLF
;
A
#
# COMPACT_ATOMS: atom_id res chain seq x y z
N SER A 1 9.53 5.97 -1.30
CA SER A 1 8.19 5.63 -0.76
C SER A 1 7.39 6.91 -0.67
N LEU A 2 6.05 6.83 -0.77
CA LEU A 2 5.16 8.01 -0.68
C LEU A 2 5.46 8.87 0.55
N THR A 3 5.71 8.26 1.72
CA THR A 3 6.09 8.97 2.95
C THR A 3 7.33 9.85 2.77
N LYS A 4 8.37 9.37 2.10
CA LYS A 4 9.61 10.15 1.90
C LYS A 4 9.38 11.34 0.96
N LEU A 5 8.56 11.16 -0.07
CA LEU A 5 8.20 12.24 -0.99
C LEU A 5 7.41 13.34 -0.26
N VAL A 6 6.41 12.95 0.54
CA VAL A 6 5.65 13.93 1.34
C VAL A 6 6.52 14.62 2.40
N GLU A 7 7.45 13.90 3.04
CA GLU A 7 8.42 14.50 3.97
C GLU A 7 9.37 15.49 3.26
N GLN A 8 9.76 15.21 2.02
CA GLN A 8 10.56 16.12 1.21
C GLN A 8 9.77 17.38 0.83
N ALA A 9 8.51 17.23 0.37
CA ALA A 9 7.61 18.36 0.10
C ALA A 9 7.41 19.25 1.34
N GLN A 10 7.26 18.63 2.53
CA GLN A 10 7.19 19.37 3.79
C GLN A 10 8.49 20.13 4.09
N SER A 11 9.65 19.51 3.86
CA SER A 11 10.95 20.16 4.06
C SER A 11 11.13 21.37 3.13
N ILE A 12 10.72 21.23 1.87
CA ILE A 12 10.74 22.28 0.86
C ILE A 12 9.87 23.46 1.27
N ALA A 13 8.61 23.21 1.63
CA ALA A 13 7.71 24.29 2.10
C ALA A 13 8.22 24.96 3.39
N GLN A 14 8.89 24.22 4.28
CA GLN A 14 9.49 24.80 5.48
C GLN A 14 10.68 25.71 5.13
N THR A 15 11.55 25.30 4.22
CA THR A 15 12.64 26.14 3.71
C THR A 15 12.09 27.42 3.06
N ALA A 16 11.03 27.30 2.24
CA ALA A 16 10.37 28.45 1.62
C ALA A 16 9.86 29.45 2.67
N ARG A 17 9.25 28.93 3.74
CA ARG A 17 8.74 29.75 4.85
C ARG A 17 9.86 30.49 5.55
N ASP A 18 10.96 29.79 5.85
CA ASP A 18 12.08 30.38 6.58
C ASP A 18 12.74 31.49 5.74
N ILE A 19 12.85 31.29 4.43
CA ILE A 19 13.30 32.31 3.47
C ILE A 19 12.36 33.52 3.51
N VAL A 20 11.06 33.36 3.25
CA VAL A 20 10.10 34.48 3.24
C VAL A 20 10.00 35.18 4.59
N GLY A 21 10.06 34.41 5.70
CA GLY A 21 10.06 34.95 7.06
C GLY A 21 11.32 35.72 7.42
N SER A 22 12.43 35.54 6.68
CA SER A 22 13.66 36.31 6.85
C SER A 22 13.68 37.60 6.02
N ILE A 23 12.74 37.78 5.09
CA ILE A 23 12.62 39.00 4.30
C ILE A 23 12.15 40.13 5.22
N GLN A 24 13.00 41.14 5.41
CA GLN A 24 12.61 42.37 6.07
C GLN A 24 11.67 43.14 5.12
N PRO A 25 10.39 43.37 5.46
CA PRO A 25 9.51 44.15 4.61
C PRO A 25 10.03 45.59 4.52
N PRO A 26 10.01 46.22 3.32
CA PRO A 26 10.38 47.63 3.18
C PRO A 26 9.42 48.51 3.99
N ALA A 27 9.93 49.62 4.54
CA ALA A 27 9.15 50.54 5.36
C ALA A 27 8.02 51.25 4.57
N ASP A 28 8.22 51.43 3.26
CA ASP A 28 7.21 51.82 2.29
C ASP A 28 7.47 51.07 0.98
N ALA A 29 6.43 50.54 0.33
CA ALA A 29 6.56 49.82 -0.94
C ALA A 29 7.05 50.74 -2.07
N THR A 30 6.95 52.06 -1.88
CA THR A 30 7.39 53.08 -2.85
C THR A 30 8.85 53.50 -2.71
N ASP A 31 9.58 53.04 -1.69
CA ASP A 31 10.96 53.47 -1.39
C ASP A 31 12.00 52.33 -1.55
N LEU A 32 11.70 51.31 -2.37
CA LEU A 32 12.65 50.24 -2.66
C LEU A 32 13.83 50.75 -3.50
N THR A 33 15.04 50.57 -2.99
CA THR A 33 16.28 50.83 -3.73
C THR A 33 16.54 49.74 -4.77
N ALA A 34 17.35 50.04 -5.80
CA ALA A 34 17.73 49.05 -6.81
C ALA A 34 18.46 47.82 -6.22
N GLU A 35 19.19 48.00 -5.10
CA GLU A 35 19.87 46.91 -4.39
C GLU A 35 18.87 46.01 -3.66
N GLU A 36 17.85 46.59 -3.00
CA GLU A 36 16.76 45.84 -2.37
C GLU A 36 15.90 45.09 -3.40
N VAL A 37 15.60 45.72 -4.54
CA VAL A 37 14.91 45.05 -5.65
C VAL A 37 15.73 43.88 -6.18
N SER A 38 17.04 44.06 -6.40
CA SER A 38 17.91 42.97 -6.86
C SER A 38 17.98 41.82 -5.85
N ALA A 39 17.99 42.10 -4.55
CA ALA A 39 17.97 41.07 -3.52
C ALA A 39 16.63 40.32 -3.48
N LEU A 40 15.52 41.04 -3.56
CA LEU A 40 14.17 40.44 -3.60
C LEU A 40 13.94 39.60 -4.86
N GLN A 41 14.47 40.02 -6.02
CA GLN A 41 14.44 39.23 -7.25
C GLN A 41 15.20 37.91 -7.09
N ALA A 42 16.41 37.93 -6.51
CA ALA A 42 17.17 36.72 -6.24
C ALA A 42 16.42 35.76 -5.29
N THR A 43 15.75 36.31 -4.25
CA THR A 43 14.90 35.52 -3.35
C THR A 43 13.67 34.95 -4.06
N LYS A 44 13.04 35.72 -4.96
CA LYS A 44 11.94 35.22 -5.80
C LYS A 44 12.41 34.03 -6.65
N GLU A 45 13.54 34.15 -7.33
CA GLU A 45 14.08 33.05 -8.15
C GLU A 45 14.33 31.77 -7.33
N GLU A 46 14.84 31.91 -6.11
CA GLU A 46 15.04 30.79 -5.18
C GLU A 46 13.70 30.16 -4.77
N LEU A 47 12.69 30.98 -4.44
CA LEU A 47 11.36 30.50 -4.06
C LEU A 47 10.57 29.89 -5.23
N ASP A 48 10.74 30.41 -6.44
CA ASP A 48 10.15 29.84 -7.66
C ASP A 48 10.76 28.47 -7.93
N THR A 49 12.09 28.33 -7.83
CA THR A 49 12.77 27.03 -7.96
C THR A 49 12.26 26.02 -6.92
N LEU A 50 12.05 26.48 -5.69
CA LEU A 50 11.56 25.65 -4.60
C LEU A 50 10.08 25.23 -4.79
N ALA A 51 9.27 26.11 -5.39
CA ALA A 51 7.90 25.81 -5.79
C ALA A 51 7.86 24.78 -6.92
N ASP A 52 8.75 24.89 -7.92
CA ASP A 52 8.90 23.90 -8.98
C ASP A 52 9.29 22.53 -8.43
N ASP A 53 10.27 22.47 -7.52
CA ASP A 53 10.67 21.24 -6.84
C ASP A 53 9.49 20.62 -6.06
N PHE A 54 8.68 21.46 -5.40
CA PHE A 54 7.48 21.01 -4.69
C PHE A 54 6.47 20.37 -5.66
N ASN A 55 6.16 21.06 -6.76
CA ASN A 55 5.21 20.59 -7.78
C ASN A 55 5.72 19.30 -8.44
N GLN A 56 7.02 19.19 -8.72
CA GLN A 56 7.62 17.96 -9.23
C GLN A 56 7.46 16.79 -8.26
N ILE A 57 7.58 17.02 -6.95
CA ILE A 57 7.33 15.96 -5.96
C ILE A 57 5.85 15.55 -5.95
N MET A 58 4.93 16.50 -6.13
CA MET A 58 3.50 16.17 -6.28
C MET A 58 3.27 15.28 -7.51
N GLU A 59 3.90 15.58 -8.64
CA GLU A 59 3.85 14.71 -9.82
C GLU A 59 4.44 13.32 -9.55
N GLN A 60 5.56 13.23 -8.81
CA GLN A 60 6.14 11.95 -8.41
C GLN A 60 5.22 11.14 -7.49
N ILE A 61 4.48 11.82 -6.61
CA ILE A 61 3.46 11.22 -5.76
C ILE A 61 2.34 10.64 -6.64
N ASP A 62 1.85 11.41 -7.61
CA ASP A 62 0.81 10.98 -8.56
C ASP A 62 1.23 9.78 -9.38
N GLN A 63 2.45 9.81 -9.92
CA GLN A 63 3.03 8.69 -10.66
C GLN A 63 3.12 7.45 -9.78
N LEU A 64 3.65 7.58 -8.56
CA LEU A 64 3.80 6.46 -7.65
C LEU A 64 2.45 5.88 -7.19
N ALA A 65 1.46 6.74 -6.93
CA ALA A 65 0.11 6.32 -6.59
C ALA A 65 -0.54 5.56 -7.76
N ARG A 66 -0.35 6.03 -9.01
CA ARG A 66 -0.89 5.38 -10.22
C ARG A 66 -0.21 4.06 -10.56
N ASP A 67 1.10 3.99 -10.43
CA ASP A 67 1.90 2.80 -10.77
C ASP A 67 1.83 1.71 -9.70
N SER A 68 1.35 2.06 -8.51
CA SER A 68 1.15 1.08 -7.44
C SER A 68 0.07 0.07 -7.83
N GLY A 69 0.37 -1.21 -7.74
CA GLY A 69 -0.58 -2.26 -8.09
C GLY A 69 -0.26 -3.57 -7.41
N TYR A 70 -1.28 -4.18 -6.81
CA TYR A 70 -1.21 -5.54 -6.29
C TYR A 70 -2.21 -6.41 -7.04
N ARG A 71 -1.69 -7.40 -7.80
CA ARG A 71 -2.50 -8.36 -8.57
C ARG A 71 -3.56 -7.69 -9.47
N GLY A 72 -3.23 -6.53 -10.04
CA GLY A 72 -4.13 -5.75 -10.90
C GLY A 72 -5.09 -4.80 -10.17
N THR A 73 -5.02 -4.71 -8.83
CA THR A 73 -5.80 -3.76 -8.03
C THR A 73 -4.89 -2.66 -7.48
N ASN A 74 -5.27 -1.40 -7.64
CA ASN A 74 -4.51 -0.26 -7.12
C ASN A 74 -5.21 0.34 -5.88
N LEU A 75 -4.76 -0.10 -4.69
CA LEU A 75 -5.28 0.35 -3.40
C LEU A 75 -4.90 1.80 -3.06
N LEU A 76 -3.97 2.42 -3.80
CA LEU A 76 -3.51 3.80 -3.61
C LEU A 76 -4.15 4.77 -4.60
N ASN A 77 -4.96 4.27 -5.53
CA ASN A 77 -5.74 5.07 -6.47
C ASN A 77 -7.24 4.73 -6.36
N GLY A 78 -7.70 4.48 -5.13
CA GLY A 78 -9.13 4.31 -4.80
C GLY A 78 -9.76 2.96 -5.13
N ALA A 79 -9.03 1.96 -5.63
CA ALA A 79 -9.61 0.63 -5.85
C ALA A 79 -9.65 -0.18 -4.55
N ASN A 80 -10.73 -0.93 -4.31
CA ASN A 80 -10.83 -1.85 -3.16
C ASN A 80 -10.34 -3.25 -3.53
N LEU A 81 -9.77 -3.96 -2.56
CA LEU A 81 -9.41 -5.37 -2.69
C LEU A 81 -10.28 -6.20 -1.74
N THR A 82 -11.05 -7.13 -2.29
CA THR A 82 -11.76 -8.13 -1.48
C THR A 82 -10.97 -9.43 -1.47
N ILE A 83 -10.68 -9.94 -0.28
CA ILE A 83 -10.05 -11.24 -0.06
C ILE A 83 -11.10 -12.16 0.52
N GLN A 84 -11.51 -13.15 -0.27
CA GLN A 84 -12.40 -14.21 0.19
C GLN A 84 -11.60 -15.27 0.93
N PHE A 85 -12.07 -15.68 2.10
CA PHE A 85 -11.48 -16.75 2.91
C PHE A 85 -12.25 -18.06 2.76
N ASN A 86 -13.41 -18.06 2.09
CA ASN A 86 -14.20 -19.25 1.81
C ASN A 86 -14.84 -19.18 0.43
N GLU A 87 -15.28 -20.33 -0.08
CA GLU A 87 -15.88 -20.47 -1.41
C GLU A 87 -17.34 -19.99 -1.51
N SER A 88 -17.96 -19.70 -0.36
CA SER A 88 -19.37 -19.27 -0.29
C SER A 88 -19.55 -17.77 -0.11
N ASP A 89 -18.48 -16.98 -0.23
CA ASP A 89 -18.45 -15.52 -0.07
C ASP A 89 -18.95 -15.00 1.30
N THR A 90 -19.19 -15.87 2.28
CA THR A 90 -19.69 -15.44 3.60
C THR A 90 -18.59 -15.01 4.57
N SER A 91 -17.33 -15.28 4.25
CA SER A 91 -16.18 -14.88 5.06
C SER A 91 -15.14 -14.20 4.17
N GLN A 92 -15.10 -12.88 4.21
CA GLN A 92 -14.18 -12.06 3.42
C GLN A 92 -13.55 -10.93 4.26
N LEU A 93 -12.46 -10.38 3.76
CA LEU A 93 -11.89 -9.11 4.21
C LEU A 93 -11.92 -8.15 3.03
N GLU A 94 -12.61 -7.03 3.20
CA GLU A 94 -12.52 -5.90 2.27
C GLU A 94 -11.43 -4.95 2.75
N ILE A 95 -10.50 -4.64 1.86
CA ILE A 95 -9.47 -3.63 2.05
C ILE A 95 -9.88 -2.44 1.20
N GLU A 96 -10.34 -1.39 1.87
CA GLU A 96 -10.69 -0.13 1.23
C GLU A 96 -9.43 0.57 0.71
N GLY A 97 -9.47 0.93 -0.58
CA GLY A 97 -8.47 1.77 -1.19
C GLY A 97 -8.68 3.24 -0.82
N ILE A 98 -7.60 4.01 -0.89
CA ILE A 98 -7.63 5.47 -0.78
C ILE A 98 -6.99 6.04 -2.04
N THR A 99 -7.40 7.24 -2.45
CA THR A 99 -6.71 8.03 -3.49
C THR A 99 -5.57 8.81 -2.86
N PHE A 100 -4.33 8.42 -3.17
CA PHE A 100 -3.11 9.09 -2.72
C PHE A 100 -2.41 9.86 -3.85
N ASP A 101 -3.16 10.32 -4.85
CA ASP A 101 -2.73 11.40 -5.71
C ASP A 101 -2.72 12.74 -4.94
N SER A 102 -2.11 13.75 -5.53
CA SER A 102 -1.96 15.11 -5.03
C SER A 102 -3.32 15.66 -4.60
N VAL A 103 -4.34 15.52 -5.45
CA VAL A 103 -5.71 15.94 -5.14
C VAL A 103 -6.32 15.13 -3.99
N GLY A 104 -6.19 13.80 -3.99
CA GLY A 104 -6.74 12.92 -2.95
C GLY A 104 -6.04 13.06 -1.60
N LEU A 105 -4.79 13.53 -1.58
CA LEU A 105 -4.04 13.92 -0.39
C LEU A 105 -4.39 15.33 0.11
N GLY A 106 -5.17 16.08 -0.66
CA GLY A 106 -5.68 17.40 -0.29
C GLY A 106 -4.84 18.57 -0.82
N PHE A 107 -3.89 18.34 -1.72
CA PHE A 107 -3.18 19.43 -2.40
C PHE A 107 -4.12 20.09 -3.42
N ALA A 108 -4.02 21.42 -3.55
CA ALA A 108 -4.75 22.15 -4.58
C ALA A 108 -4.43 21.61 -5.98
N ALA A 109 -5.43 21.52 -6.86
CA ALA A 109 -5.25 21.05 -8.25
C ALA A 109 -4.49 22.04 -9.17
N ALA A 110 -4.03 23.16 -8.62
CA ALA A 110 -3.24 24.17 -9.31
C ALA A 110 -1.81 24.12 -8.77
N ASP A 111 -0.85 24.47 -9.62
CA ASP A 111 0.56 24.54 -9.23
C ASP A 111 0.74 25.47 -8.03
N VAL A 112 1.46 24.97 -7.03
CA VAL A 112 1.77 25.75 -5.84
C VAL A 112 2.76 26.82 -6.23
N VAL A 113 2.51 28.06 -5.80
CA VAL A 113 3.38 29.21 -5.99
C VAL A 113 3.78 29.76 -4.63
N PHE A 114 5.08 29.78 -4.33
CA PHE A 114 5.59 30.25 -3.03
C PHE A 114 5.84 31.76 -2.96
N PHE A 115 6.08 32.43 -4.10
CA PHE A 115 6.27 33.87 -4.14
C PHE A 115 5.21 34.54 -5.02
N SER A 116 4.48 35.49 -4.43
CA SER A 116 3.39 36.21 -5.08
C SER A 116 3.68 37.70 -5.14
N THR A 117 3.38 38.28 -6.30
CA THR A 117 3.31 39.72 -6.49
C THR A 117 1.89 40.12 -6.85
N THR A 118 1.56 41.40 -6.70
CA THR A 118 0.25 41.94 -7.08
C THR A 118 -0.08 41.77 -8.58
N GLY A 119 0.94 41.53 -9.43
CA GLY A 119 0.80 41.24 -10.86
C GLY A 119 0.67 39.76 -11.24
N GLY A 120 0.75 38.83 -10.27
CA GLY A 120 0.75 37.38 -10.49
C GLY A 120 2.14 36.74 -10.39
N ALA A 121 2.24 35.44 -10.69
CA ALA A 121 3.46 34.64 -10.51
C ALA A 121 4.62 35.06 -11.44
N GLU A 122 4.30 35.50 -12.66
CA GLU A 122 5.26 35.88 -13.70
C GLU A 122 5.74 37.34 -13.61
N ALA A 123 5.18 38.14 -12.70
CA ALA A 123 5.52 39.56 -12.65
C ALA A 123 6.92 39.75 -12.04
N VAL A 124 7.70 40.65 -12.65
CA VAL A 124 9.03 41.04 -12.19
C VAL A 124 8.91 42.16 -11.16
N ILE A 125 9.68 42.08 -10.08
CA ILE A 125 9.76 43.13 -9.06
C ILE A 125 10.56 44.30 -9.66
N ASP A 126 10.02 45.51 -9.71
CA ASP A 126 10.68 46.70 -10.28
C ASP A 126 10.86 47.80 -9.21
N VAL A 127 11.76 48.75 -9.48
CA VAL A 127 11.93 49.95 -8.64
C VAL A 127 10.69 50.85 -8.81
N PRO A 128 10.09 51.36 -7.72
CA PRO A 128 8.98 52.30 -7.79
C PRO A 128 9.28 53.50 -8.70
N GLY A 129 8.48 53.69 -9.76
CA GLY A 129 8.66 54.77 -10.74
C GLY A 129 9.46 54.42 -12.00
N GLY A 130 9.77 53.13 -12.24
CA GLY A 130 10.33 52.60 -13.48
C GLY A 130 9.42 52.74 -14.72
N THR A 131 9.89 52.30 -15.90
CA THR A 131 9.16 52.44 -17.18
C THR A 131 7.99 51.46 -17.37
N ASP A 132 7.73 50.56 -16.41
CA ASP A 132 6.64 49.60 -16.44
C ASP A 132 5.53 49.99 -15.42
N PRO A 133 4.28 50.24 -15.83
CA PRO A 133 3.21 50.73 -14.94
C PRO A 133 2.59 49.66 -14.03
N SER A 134 3.13 48.44 -13.99
CA SER A 134 2.80 47.49 -12.93
C SER A 134 3.46 47.97 -11.64
N THR A 135 2.69 48.57 -10.74
CA THR A 135 3.09 48.71 -9.33
C THR A 135 3.12 47.31 -8.71
N THR A 136 4.22 46.59 -8.96
CA THR A 136 4.41 45.17 -8.61
C THR A 136 4.77 45.07 -7.13
N ASP A 137 3.82 45.37 -6.25
CA ASP A 137 4.05 45.25 -4.81
C ASP A 137 4.36 43.78 -4.47
N VAL A 138 5.45 43.57 -3.74
CA VAL A 138 5.80 42.28 -3.15
C VAL A 138 4.72 41.92 -2.14
N ASN A 139 3.98 40.85 -2.38
CA ASN A 139 2.90 40.42 -1.51
C ASN A 139 3.37 39.30 -0.57
N LEU A 140 4.23 39.67 0.40
CA LEU A 140 4.79 38.72 1.36
C LEU A 140 3.72 38.03 2.20
N GLY A 141 2.60 38.70 2.48
CA GLY A 141 1.48 38.13 3.23
C GLY A 141 0.78 37.00 2.48
N VAL A 142 0.51 37.18 1.18
CA VAL A 142 -0.03 36.10 0.32
C VAL A 142 1.00 35.00 0.12
N SER A 143 2.27 35.34 -0.09
CA SER A 143 3.37 34.37 -0.22
C SER A 143 3.48 33.46 1.01
N LEU A 144 3.47 34.03 2.21
CA LEU A 144 3.43 33.27 3.47
C LEU A 144 2.18 32.40 3.57
N GLY A 145 1.00 32.92 3.21
CA GLY A 145 -0.25 32.16 3.24
C GLY A 145 -0.23 30.95 2.31
N ASN A 146 0.32 31.08 1.10
CA ASN A 146 0.47 29.98 0.15
C ASN A 146 1.40 28.89 0.71
N ILE A 147 2.55 29.30 1.26
CA ILE A 147 3.52 28.37 1.87
C ILE A 147 2.93 27.67 3.10
N GLU A 148 2.18 28.39 3.94
CA GLU A 148 1.50 27.81 5.09
C GLU A 148 0.45 26.78 4.69
N THR A 149 -0.32 27.07 3.64
CA THR A 149 -1.29 26.14 3.05
C THR A 149 -0.57 24.87 2.56
N ALA A 150 0.48 25.02 1.75
CA ALA A 150 1.25 23.89 1.24
C ALA A 150 1.87 23.03 2.36
N LEU A 151 2.35 23.66 3.45
CA LEU A 151 2.90 22.93 4.59
C LEU A 151 1.80 22.14 5.33
N ASP A 152 0.63 22.73 5.55
CA ASP A 152 -0.46 22.08 6.27
C ASP A 152 -1.11 20.97 5.45
N GLU A 153 -1.19 21.11 4.12
CA GLU A 153 -1.53 20.04 3.19
C GLU A 153 -0.51 18.90 3.27
N ALA A 154 0.79 19.17 3.22
CA ALA A 154 1.84 18.15 3.33
C ALA A 154 1.79 17.40 4.68
N LYS A 155 1.54 18.09 5.80
CA LYS A 155 1.35 17.44 7.11
C LYS A 155 0.09 16.56 7.13
N SER A 156 -1.00 17.03 6.53
CA SER A 156 -2.25 16.29 6.46
C SER A 156 -2.08 15.02 5.62
N ALA A 157 -1.44 15.14 4.46
CA ALA A 157 -1.05 14.01 3.61
C ALA A 157 -0.20 12.97 4.38
N LEU A 158 0.79 13.42 5.14
CA LEU A 158 1.64 12.54 5.95
C LEU A 158 0.84 11.79 7.03
N ASN A 159 -0.09 12.48 7.68
CA ASN A 159 -0.97 11.88 8.68
C ASN A 159 -1.90 10.82 8.05
N SER A 160 -2.47 11.12 6.87
CA SER A 160 -3.29 10.18 6.10
C SER A 160 -2.49 8.94 5.69
N LEU A 161 -1.28 9.10 5.16
CA LEU A 161 -0.38 7.99 4.80
C LEU A 161 -0.06 7.11 6.03
N ARG A 162 0.26 7.72 7.17
CA ARG A 162 0.55 6.98 8.42
C ARG A 162 -0.68 6.26 8.94
N SER A 163 -1.87 6.86 8.82
CA SER A 163 -3.13 6.22 9.21
C SER A 163 -3.42 5.00 8.34
N GLN A 164 -3.31 5.16 7.02
CA GLN A 164 -3.56 4.06 6.10
C GLN A 164 -2.54 2.93 6.24
N ALA A 165 -1.27 3.25 6.49
CA ALA A 165 -0.24 2.25 6.78
C ALA A 165 -0.59 1.40 8.01
N ARG A 166 -1.19 2.00 9.06
CA ARG A 166 -1.70 1.24 10.23
C ARG A 166 -2.86 0.33 9.84
N THR A 167 -3.81 0.83 9.04
CA THR A 167 -4.94 0.03 8.54
C THR A 167 -4.45 -1.17 7.72
N PHE A 168 -3.57 -0.95 6.75
CA PHE A 168 -2.97 -2.03 5.96
C PHE A 168 -2.17 -3.01 6.82
N GLY A 169 -1.46 -2.54 7.85
CA GLY A 169 -0.79 -3.40 8.82
C GLY A 169 -1.76 -4.32 9.59
N GLY A 170 -2.89 -3.77 10.04
CA GLY A 170 -3.94 -4.55 10.71
C GLY A 170 -4.61 -5.58 9.79
N ASN A 171 -4.88 -5.19 8.54
CA ASN A 171 -5.41 -6.09 7.51
C ASN A 171 -4.43 -7.23 7.22
N MET A 172 -3.14 -6.93 7.06
CA MET A 172 -2.09 -7.94 6.85
C MET A 172 -2.02 -8.93 8.02
N ALA A 173 -2.05 -8.45 9.27
CA ALA A 173 -2.05 -9.32 10.44
C ALA A 173 -3.26 -10.27 10.44
N THR A 174 -4.44 -9.77 10.08
CA THR A 174 -5.66 -10.58 9.97
C THR A 174 -5.53 -11.66 8.89
N ILE A 175 -4.96 -11.30 7.73
CA ILE A 175 -4.71 -12.25 6.63
C ILE A 175 -3.74 -13.33 7.07
N GLN A 176 -2.63 -12.97 7.73
CA GLN A 176 -1.62 -13.94 8.20
C GLN A 176 -2.22 -14.93 9.19
N VAL A 177 -2.97 -14.46 10.19
CA VAL A 177 -3.63 -15.34 11.18
C VAL A 177 -4.60 -16.32 10.49
N ARG A 178 -5.38 -15.83 9.51
CA ARG A 178 -6.30 -16.70 8.75
C ARG A 178 -5.58 -17.67 7.82
N GLU A 179 -4.48 -17.25 7.22
CA GLU A 179 -3.63 -18.12 6.40
C GLU A 179 -3.08 -19.27 7.24
N GLU A 180 -2.53 -18.98 8.41
CA GLU A 180 -2.00 -19.98 9.35
C GLU A 180 -3.10 -20.93 9.84
N PHE A 181 -4.25 -20.41 10.26
CA PHE A 181 -5.39 -21.23 10.67
C PHE A 181 -5.85 -22.17 9.55
N THR A 182 -5.98 -21.64 8.32
CA THR A 182 -6.44 -22.43 7.17
C THR A 182 -5.43 -23.51 6.81
N LYS A 183 -4.13 -23.20 6.83
CA LYS A 183 -3.07 -24.22 6.64
C LYS A 183 -3.11 -25.29 7.73
N GLY A 184 -3.31 -24.90 8.98
CA GLY A 184 -3.46 -25.83 10.10
C GLY A 184 -4.66 -26.75 9.92
N LEU A 185 -5.82 -26.17 9.58
CA LEU A 185 -7.05 -26.92 9.29
C LEU A 185 -6.85 -27.89 8.12
N ILE A 186 -6.23 -27.45 7.02
CA ILE A 186 -5.92 -28.31 5.87
C ILE A 186 -5.05 -29.50 6.29
N ASN A 187 -4.01 -29.27 7.10
CA ASN A 187 -3.15 -30.35 7.58
C ASN A 187 -3.91 -31.34 8.47
N THR A 188 -4.73 -30.86 9.42
CA THR A 188 -5.56 -31.74 10.25
C THR A 188 -6.59 -32.52 9.44
N LEU A 189 -7.24 -31.88 8.46
CA LEU A 189 -8.19 -32.55 7.57
C LEU A 189 -7.50 -33.57 6.67
N LYS A 190 -6.28 -33.29 6.21
CA LYS A 190 -5.46 -34.24 5.45
C LYS A 190 -5.12 -35.46 6.29
N GLU A 191 -4.62 -35.28 7.50
CA GLU A 191 -4.34 -36.39 8.42
C GLU A 191 -5.61 -37.18 8.80
N GLY A 192 -6.74 -36.49 9.00
CA GLY A 192 -8.03 -37.13 9.28
C GLY A 192 -8.53 -37.96 8.10
N ALA A 193 -8.42 -37.42 6.88
CA ALA A 193 -8.76 -38.13 5.65
C ALA A 193 -7.83 -39.32 5.42
N ASP A 194 -6.52 -39.16 5.66
CA ASP A 194 -5.56 -40.25 5.61
C ASP A 194 -5.97 -41.33 6.62
N LYS A 195 -6.30 -41.00 7.88
CA LYS A 195 -6.77 -41.99 8.87
C LYS A 195 -8.07 -42.70 8.52
N LEU A 196 -9.01 -42.02 7.83
CA LEU A 196 -10.28 -42.63 7.41
C LEU A 196 -10.14 -43.48 6.15
N THR A 197 -9.17 -43.17 5.29
CA THR A 197 -8.93 -43.89 4.04
C THR A 197 -7.87 -44.99 4.20
N LEU A 198 -6.96 -44.86 5.16
CA LEU A 198 -6.03 -45.92 5.54
C LEU A 198 -6.84 -47.02 6.22
N ALA A 199 -6.93 -48.18 5.56
CA ALA A 199 -7.44 -49.38 6.19
C ALA A 199 -6.57 -49.74 7.40
N ASP A 200 -7.19 -50.21 8.48
CA ASP A 200 -6.43 -50.72 9.63
C ASP A 200 -5.65 -51.95 9.19
N ILE A 201 -4.35 -51.77 8.96
CA ILE A 201 -3.42 -52.83 8.54
C ILE A 201 -3.40 -54.01 9.51
N ASN A 202 -3.80 -53.82 10.77
CA ASN A 202 -3.92 -54.91 11.72
C ASN A 202 -5.21 -55.71 11.49
N GLU A 203 -6.33 -55.05 11.17
CA GLU A 203 -7.58 -55.72 10.84
C GLU A 203 -7.49 -56.40 9.46
N GLU A 204 -6.95 -55.72 8.45
CA GLU A 204 -6.67 -56.34 7.14
C GLU A 204 -5.65 -57.47 7.27
N GLY A 205 -4.60 -57.30 8.07
CA GLY A 205 -3.59 -58.32 8.34
C GLY A 205 -4.17 -59.55 9.05
N ALA A 206 -5.04 -59.34 10.05
CA ALA A 206 -5.73 -60.43 10.75
C ALA A 206 -6.75 -61.14 9.85
N LYS A 207 -7.50 -60.41 9.01
CA LYS A 207 -8.40 -60.99 8.00
C LYS A 207 -7.62 -61.79 6.97
N LEU A 208 -6.48 -61.29 6.51
CA LEU A 208 -5.62 -61.99 5.56
C LEU A 208 -5.05 -63.27 6.18
N LEU A 209 -4.54 -63.21 7.41
CA LEU A 209 -4.05 -64.38 8.14
C LEU A 209 -5.17 -65.40 8.39
N SER A 210 -6.35 -64.94 8.80
CA SER A 210 -7.54 -65.78 8.98
C SER A 210 -7.96 -66.43 7.67
N LEU A 211 -7.99 -65.68 6.56
CA LEU A 211 -8.32 -66.18 5.23
C LEU A 211 -7.28 -67.22 4.76
N GLN A 212 -5.99 -66.94 4.94
CA GLN A 212 -4.91 -67.86 4.61
C GLN A 212 -5.02 -69.16 5.43
N THR A 213 -5.37 -69.04 6.72
CA THR A 213 -5.61 -70.20 7.60
C THR A 213 -6.84 -71.00 7.15
N ALA A 214 -7.93 -70.32 6.77
CA ALA A 214 -9.14 -70.96 6.25
C ALA A 214 -8.87 -71.67 4.90
N GLN A 215 -8.10 -71.05 4.00
CA GLN A 215 -7.70 -71.66 2.73
C GLN A 215 -6.79 -72.87 2.95
N GLN A 216 -5.82 -72.79 3.87
CA GLN A 216 -4.95 -73.93 4.23
C GLN A 216 -5.76 -75.09 4.82
N LEU A 217 -6.72 -74.80 5.71
CA LEU A 217 -7.67 -75.78 6.26
C LEU A 217 -8.58 -76.35 5.17
N GLY A 218 -9.02 -75.55 4.20
CA GLY A 218 -9.82 -76.01 3.07
C GLY A 218 -9.06 -76.98 2.17
N ILE A 219 -7.79 -76.69 1.88
CA ILE A 219 -6.91 -77.57 1.08
C ILE A 219 -6.62 -78.87 1.83
N THR A 220 -6.27 -78.81 3.12
CA THR A 220 -6.01 -80.02 3.91
C THR A 220 -7.28 -80.85 4.10
N SER A 221 -8.44 -80.23 4.32
CA SER A 221 -9.72 -80.93 4.39
C SER A 221 -10.10 -81.59 3.07
N LEU A 222 -9.87 -80.94 1.92
CA LEU A 222 -10.08 -81.51 0.60
C LEU A 222 -9.11 -82.68 0.32
N ALA A 223 -7.84 -82.52 0.69
CA ALA A 223 -6.84 -83.58 0.57
C ALA A 223 -7.22 -84.79 1.43
N LEU A 224 -7.64 -84.58 2.68
CA LEU A 224 -8.13 -85.64 3.58
C LEU A 224 -9.41 -86.30 3.04
N ALA A 225 -10.35 -85.53 2.50
CA ALA A 225 -11.56 -86.07 1.88
C ALA A 225 -11.26 -86.92 0.63
N SER A 226 -10.33 -86.47 -0.22
CA SER A 226 -9.86 -87.22 -1.39
C SER A 226 -9.11 -88.50 -0.99
N GLN A 227 -8.27 -88.43 0.04
CA GLN A 227 -7.52 -89.59 0.57
C GLN A 227 -8.45 -90.60 1.26
N ALA A 228 -9.50 -90.14 1.95
CA ALA A 228 -10.56 -90.98 2.49
C ALA A 228 -11.39 -91.64 1.39
N GLN A 229 -11.72 -90.93 0.30
CA GLN A 229 -12.38 -91.53 -0.86
C GLN A 229 -11.51 -92.62 -1.53
N GLN A 230 -10.19 -92.40 -1.66
CA GLN A 230 -9.27 -93.40 -2.19
C GLN A 230 -9.05 -94.59 -1.26
N SER A 231 -9.04 -94.41 0.07
CA SER A 231 -8.92 -95.51 1.03
C SER A 231 -10.16 -96.39 1.05
N VAL A 232 -11.35 -95.81 0.90
CA VAL A 232 -12.62 -96.54 0.70
C VAL A 232 -12.58 -97.34 -0.60
N LEU A 233 -12.06 -96.77 -1.69
CA LEU A 233 -11.93 -97.47 -2.98
C LEU A 233 -10.91 -98.62 -2.96
N ARG A 234 -9.97 -98.62 -2.01
CA ARG A 234 -8.97 -99.67 -1.80
C ARG A 234 -9.47 -100.85 -0.96
N LEU A 235 -10.62 -100.66 -0.29
CA LEU A 235 -11.26 -101.65 0.58
C LEU A 235 -12.26 -102.54 -0.18
N PHE A 236 -12.55 -102.22 -1.43
CA PHE A 236 -13.37 -102.99 -2.37
C PHE A 236 -12.52 -103.49 -3.54
#